data_AF-A0A5C3NAI5-F1
#
_entry.id   AF-A0A5C3NAI5-F1
#
_cell.length_a   1.000
_cell.length_b   1.000
_cell.length_c   1.000
_cell.angle_alpha   90.00
_cell.angle_beta   90.00
_cell.angle_gamma   90.00
#
_symmetry.space_group_name_H-M   'P 1'
#
loop_
_entity.id
_entity.type
_entity.pdbx_description
1 polymer ?
#
loop_
_entity_poly.entity_id
_entity_poly.type
_entity_poly.pdbx_seq_one_letter_code
_entity_poly.pdbx_strand_id
1 'polypeptide(L)' 'SLDWRMQLNNYLQLSQQNNILTWEQSCSGPAHARVWTVIAYIRNIEYGRATAATVSIAKEEAARQTLAALHAERAGR' A
#
# COMPACT_ATOMS: atom_id res chain seq x y z
N SER A 1 11.26 12.53 1.09
CA SER A 1 9.92 11.98 0.82
C SER A 1 10.03 10.48 0.92
N LEU A 2 9.15 9.79 1.65
CA LEU A 2 9.01 8.35 1.49
C LEU A 2 8.28 8.20 0.16
N ASP A 3 8.96 7.77 -0.90
CA ASP A 3 8.38 7.67 -2.23
C ASP A 3 7.94 6.22 -2.53
N TRP A 4 7.46 5.49 -1.51
CA TRP A 4 7.09 4.09 -1.64
C TRP A 4 5.92 3.90 -2.60
N ARG A 5 4.94 4.81 -2.58
CA ARG A 5 3.85 4.81 -3.56
C ARG A 5 4.38 4.97 -5.00
N MET A 6 5.39 5.81 -5.21
CA MET A 6 6.00 6.01 -6.52
C MET A 6 6.77 4.75 -6.95
N GLN A 7 7.58 4.18 -6.05
CA GLN A 7 8.32 2.94 -6.33
C GLN A 7 7.37 1.78 -6.66
N LEU A 8 6.28 1.62 -5.91
CA LEU A 8 5.24 0.63 -6.19
C LEU A 8 4.58 0.87 -7.56
N ASN A 9 4.20 2.11 -7.88
CA ASN A 9 3.62 2.44 -9.18
C ASN A 9 4.58 2.11 -10.33
N ASN A 10 5.86 2.49 -10.19
CA ASN A 10 6.89 2.19 -11.20
C ASN A 10 7.08 0.68 -11.37
N TYR A 11 7.12 -0.08 -10.28
CA TYR A 11 7.22 -1.54 -10.31
C TYR A 11 6.06 -2.18 -11.10
N LEU A 12 4.83 -1.73 -10.85
CA LEU A 12 3.63 -2.26 -11.52
C LEU A 12 3.59 -1.90 -13.01
N GLN A 13 3.97 -0.68 -13.36
CA GLN A 13 4.06 -0.24 -14.76
C GLN A 13 5.11 -1.05 -15.54
N LEU A 14 6.29 -1.28 -14.97
CA LEU A 14 7.35 -2.10 -15.57
C LEU A 14 6.91 -3.57 -15.76
N SER A 15 6.04 -4.06 -14.87
CA SER A 15 5.47 -5.40 -14.96
C SER A 15 4.31 -5.53 -15.95
N GLN A 16 4.02 -4.46 -16.73
CA GLN A 16 2.85 -4.33 -17.62
C GLN A 16 1.51 -4.58 -16.92
N GLN A 17 1.50 -4.41 -15.60
CA GLN A 17 0.36 -4.66 -14.74
C GLN A 17 -0.28 -3.33 -14.34
N ASN A 18 -0.87 -2.67 -15.33
CA ASN A 18 -1.55 -1.40 -15.12
C ASN A 18 -2.90 -1.63 -14.45
N ASN A 19 -3.28 -0.72 -13.54
CA ASN A 19 -4.60 -0.65 -12.93
C ASN A 19 -5.02 -1.87 -12.09
N ILE A 20 -4.07 -2.68 -11.60
CA ILE A 20 -4.37 -3.82 -10.71
C ILE A 20 -4.27 -3.47 -9.22
N LEU A 21 -3.79 -2.27 -8.90
CA LEU A 21 -3.65 -1.76 -7.53
C LEU A 21 -4.90 -0.99 -7.14
N THR A 22 -5.58 -1.44 -6.08
CA THR A 22 -6.70 -0.72 -5.47
C THR A 22 -6.38 -0.40 -4.00
N TRP A 23 -6.97 0.68 -3.50
CA TRP A 23 -6.72 1.17 -2.14
C TRP A 23 -8.03 1.22 -1.36
N GLU A 24 -8.05 0.61 -0.18
CA GLU A 24 -9.09 0.82 0.82
C GLU A 24 -8.55 1.73 1.93
N GLN A 25 -9.39 2.64 2.41
CA GLN A 25 -9.02 3.58 3.47
C GLN A 25 -10.19 3.72 4.44
N SER A 26 -9.91 3.55 5.72
CA SER A 26 -10.89 3.73 6.78
C SER A 26 -10.28 4.52 7.95
N CYS A 27 -11.15 5.22 8.68
CA CYS A 27 -10.77 6.10 9.78
C CYS A 27 -11.58 5.72 11.01
N SER A 28 -10.90 5.58 12.14
CA SER A 28 -11.54 5.29 13.43
C SER A 28 -11.01 6.21 14.54
N GLY A 29 -11.78 6.32 15.62
CA GLY A 29 -11.41 7.08 16.80
C GLY A 29 -11.86 8.55 16.78
N PRO A 30 -11.76 9.24 17.92
CA PRO A 30 -12.14 10.64 18.05
C PRO A 30 -11.18 11.54 17.26
N ALA A 31 -11.60 12.76 16.94
CA ALA A 31 -10.83 13.68 16.08
C ALA A 31 -9.39 13.94 16.57
N HIS A 32 -9.16 13.95 17.89
CA HIS A 32 -7.86 14.18 18.52
C HIS A 32 -6.98 12.92 18.61
N ALA A 33 -7.53 11.73 18.34
CA ALA A 33 -6.83 10.44 18.38
C ALA A 33 -7.23 9.58 17.18
N ARG A 34 -7.32 10.21 16.01
CA ARG A 34 -7.71 9.55 14.78
C ARG A 34 -6.65 8.56 14.33
N VAL A 35 -7.10 7.35 13.98
CA VAL A 35 -6.27 6.33 13.34
C VAL A 35 -6.81 6.07 11.95
N TRP A 36 -5.95 6.22 10.95
CA TRP A 36 -6.22 5.84 9.57
C TRP A 36 -5.68 4.45 9.32
N THR A 37 -6.52 3.57 8.79
CA THR A 37 -6.11 2.27 8.24
C THR A 37 -6.14 2.37 6.72
N VAL A 38 -5.06 1.94 6.07
CA VAL A 38 -4.95 1.89 4.61
C VAL A 38 -4.52 0.50 4.19
N ILE A 39 -5.22 -0.06 3.21
CA ILE A 39 -4.94 -1.38 2.65
C ILE A 39 -4.70 -1.24 1.15
N ALA A 40 -3.62 -1.86 0.66
CA ALA A 40 -3.29 -2.01 -0.74
C ALA A 40 -3.65 -3.42 -1.20
N TYR A 41 -4.47 -3.48 -2.25
CA TYR A 41 -4.86 -4.71 -2.92
C TYR A 41 -4.22 -4.80 -4.29
N ILE A 42 -3.66 -5.96 -4.64
CA ILE A 42 -3.23 -6.31 -5.99
C ILE A 42 -4.18 -7.38 -6.51
N ARG A 43 -4.94 -7.07 -7.57
CA ARG A 43 -5.98 -7.98 -8.12
C ARG A 43 -6.94 -8.50 -7.05
N ASN A 44 -7.43 -7.60 -6.19
CA ASN A 44 -8.35 -7.89 -5.07
C ASN A 44 -7.76 -8.77 -3.94
N ILE A 45 -6.47 -9.08 -3.96
CA ILE A 45 -5.77 -9.74 -2.86
C ILE A 45 -5.05 -8.69 -2.02
N GLU A 46 -5.16 -8.78 -0.69
CA GLU A 46 -4.46 -7.88 0.23
C GLU A 46 -2.96 -8.18 0.23
N TYR A 47 -2.14 -7.16 -0.08
CA TYR A 47 -0.67 -7.27 -0.08
C TYR A 47 0.00 -6.38 0.96
N GLY A 48 -0.65 -5.30 1.40
CA GLY A 48 -0.09 -4.39 2.39
C GLY A 48 -1.16 -3.68 3.19
N ARG A 49 -0.96 -3.57 4.50
CA ARG A 49 -1.89 -2.92 5.43
C ARG A 49 -1.11 -2.15 6.48
N ALA A 50 -1.44 -0.88 6.63
CA ALA A 50 -0.80 -0.04 7.62
C ALA A 50 -1.78 0.91 8.30
N THR A 51 -1.43 1.30 9.52
CA THR A 51 -2.17 2.27 10.32
C THR A 51 -1.29 3.45 10.69
N ALA A 52 -1.81 4.68 10.61
CA ALA A 52 -1.09 5.87 11.03
C ALA A 52 -2.03 7.02 11.43
N ALA A 53 -1.47 8.08 12.01
CA ALA A 53 -2.22 9.31 12.33
C ALA A 53 -2.74 10.07 11.09
N THR A 54 -2.16 9.81 9.90
CA THR A 54 -2.61 10.40 8.64
C THR A 54 -2.69 9.34 7.54
N VAL A 55 -3.60 9.54 6.59
CA VAL A 55 -3.71 8.72 5.37
C VAL A 55 -2.38 8.62 4.64
N SER A 56 -1.67 9.74 4.48
CA SER A 56 -0.45 9.77 3.68
C SER A 56 0.61 8.83 4.26
N ILE A 57 0.81 8.85 5.58
CA ILE A 57 1.79 7.99 6.24
C ILE A 57 1.37 6.52 6.14
N ALA A 58 0.10 6.22 6.43
CA ALA A 58 -0.42 4.86 6.30
C ALA A 58 -0.30 4.33 4.87
N LYS A 59 -0.53 5.18 3.86
CA LYS A 59 -0.45 4.79 2.45
C LYS A 59 0.99 4.55 2.00
N GLU A 60 1.97 5.31 2.49
CA GLU A 60 3.39 5.03 2.23
C GLU A 60 3.82 3.69 2.83
N GLU A 61 3.43 3.39 4.07
CA GLU A 61 3.81 2.14 4.72
C GLU A 61 3.11 0.93 4.10
N ALA A 62 1.83 1.03 3.75
CA ALA A 62 1.12 0.00 3.01
C ALA A 62 1.75 -0.23 1.62
N ALA A 63 2.23 0.81 0.94
CA ALA A 63 2.97 0.68 -0.31
C ALA A 63 4.31 -0.06 -0.13
N ARG A 64 5.06 0.26 0.94
CA ARG A 64 6.31 -0.42 1.28
C ARG A 64 6.10 -1.92 1.50
N GLN A 65 5.09 -2.28 2.28
CA GLN A 65 4.74 -3.69 2.53
C GLN A 65 4.34 -4.40 1.24
N THR A 66 3.51 -3.76 0.42
CA THR A 66 3.07 -4.31 -0.88
C THR A 66 4.25 -4.59 -1.80
N LEU A 67 5.18 -3.64 -1.92
CA LEU A 67 6.36 -3.80 -2.77
C LEU A 67 7.26 -4.94 -2.26
N ALA A 68 7.46 -5.04 -0.94
CA ALA A 68 8.21 -6.14 -0.34
C ALA A 68 7.56 -7.51 -0.61
N ALA A 69 6.24 -7.60 -0.47
CA ALA A 69 5.49 -8.82 -0.75
C ALA A 69 5.58 -9.24 -2.24
N LEU A 70 5.46 -8.29 -3.17
CA LEU A 70 5.62 -8.54 -4.61
C LEU A 70 7.04 -9.01 -4.97
N HIS A 71 8.07 -8.45 -4.34
CA HIS A 71 9.44 -8.91 -4.51
C HIS A 71 9.64 -10.34 -3.98
N ALA A 72 9.10 -10.64 -2.80
CA ALA A 72 9.18 -11.97 -2.21
C ALA A 72 8.46 -13.03 -3.07
N GLU A 73 7.26 -12.72 -3.58
CA GLU A 73 6.50 -13.61 -4.46
C GLU A 73 7.28 -13.91 -5.75
N ARG A 74 7.95 -12.90 -6.32
CA ARG A 74 8.75 -13.08 -7.53
C ARG A 74 10.01 -13.91 -7.30
N ALA A 75 10.62 -13.82 -6.12
CA ALA A 75 11.83 -14.59 -5.76
C ALA A 75 11.53 -16.06 -5.45
N GLY A 76 10.29 -16.38 -5.06
CA GLY A 76 9.84 -17.75 -4.80
C GLY A 76 9.32 -18.50 -6.04
N ARG A 77 9.34 -17.87 -7.21
CA ARG A 77 9.01 -18.49 -8.51
C ARG A 77 10.28 -18.88 -9.25
#